data_AF-A0A922AE09-F1
#
_entry.id   AF-A0A922AE09-F1
#
_cell.length_a   1.000
_cell.length_b   1.000
_cell.length_c   1.000
_cell.angle_alpha   90.00
_cell.angle_beta   90.00
_cell.angle_gamma   90.00
#
_symmetry.space_group_name_H-M   'P 1'
#
loop_
_entity.id
_entity.type
_entity.pdbx_description
1 polymer ?
#
loop_
_entity_poly.entity_id
_entity_poly.type
_entity_poly.pdbx_seq_one_letter_code
_entity_poly.pdbx_strand_id
1 'polypeptide(L)'
;MAEEVHDFIYFYISKFFRWFSWLIILILLTEIFVIGHYVSQLSQVIVRYNLALTKKTINLKGYMVGNVLTDDYPGHLGVFQFMWSAGLISDQTYRRLNLLCVFQSFIHTSSSCDKILGVANEELGDIDPYSIFAPTCPGNVSQSNCWLKRINVGVIPDHPLPTLFPKD
;
A
#
# COMPACT_ATOMS: atom_id res chain seq x y z
N MET A 1 -12.31 -18.19 12.88
CA MET A 1 -11.34 -17.83 11.81
C MET A 1 -9.89 -17.89 12.29
N ALA A 2 -9.54 -17.45 13.51
CA ALA A 2 -8.16 -17.53 14.02
C ALA A 2 -7.64 -18.95 14.33
N GLU A 3 -8.51 -19.88 14.72
CA GLU A 3 -8.12 -21.26 15.07
C GLU A 3 -7.88 -22.16 13.85
N GLU A 4 -8.70 -22.05 12.80
CA GLU A 4 -8.48 -22.80 11.54
C GLU A 4 -7.24 -22.32 10.76
N VAL A 5 -6.87 -21.06 10.94
CA VAL A 5 -5.63 -20.48 10.41
C VAL A 5 -4.40 -21.07 11.13
N HIS A 6 -4.53 -21.51 12.39
CA HIS A 6 -3.42 -22.05 13.15
C HIS A 6 -2.90 -23.37 12.55
N ASP A 7 -3.78 -24.36 12.34
CA ASP A 7 -3.39 -25.66 11.80
C ASP A 7 -2.95 -25.59 10.33
N PHE A 8 -3.60 -24.75 9.54
CA PHE A 8 -3.20 -24.52 8.15
C PHE A 8 -1.82 -23.87 8.06
N ILE A 9 -1.52 -22.89 8.92
CA ILE A 9 -0.21 -22.24 8.99
C ILE A 9 0.86 -23.23 9.45
N TYR A 10 0.61 -24.09 10.45
CA TYR A 10 1.58 -25.10 10.89
C TYR A 10 1.94 -26.09 9.77
N PHE A 11 0.94 -26.59 9.04
CA PHE A 11 1.16 -27.49 7.91
C PHE A 11 1.90 -26.79 6.75
N TYR A 12 1.50 -25.57 6.41
CA TYR A 12 2.11 -24.82 5.31
C TYR A 12 3.54 -24.35 5.66
N ILE A 13 3.78 -23.82 6.87
CA ILE A 13 5.10 -23.38 7.32
C ILE A 13 6.11 -24.53 7.31
N SER A 14 5.73 -25.68 7.87
CA SER A 14 6.64 -26.84 7.98
C SER A 14 7.00 -27.46 6.63
N LYS A 15 6.15 -27.32 5.61
CA LYS A 15 6.36 -27.89 4.27
C LYS A 15 6.97 -26.88 3.28
N PHE A 16 6.54 -25.61 3.33
CA PHE A 16 6.99 -24.53 2.46
C PHE A 16 8.41 -24.04 2.82
N PHE A 17 8.68 -23.76 4.10
CA PHE A 17 10.02 -23.31 4.52
C PHE A 17 11.08 -24.41 4.48
N ARG A 18 10.68 -25.68 4.47
CA ARG A 18 11.61 -26.80 4.26
C ARG A 18 12.14 -26.85 2.83
N TRP A 19 11.38 -26.34 1.85
CA TRP A 19 11.80 -26.21 0.45
C TRP A 19 12.55 -24.89 0.19
N PHE A 20 12.17 -23.81 0.88
CA PHE A 20 12.80 -22.48 0.78
C PHE A 20 13.70 -22.12 1.96
N SER A 21 14.59 -23.04 2.35
CA SER A 21 15.54 -22.84 3.47
C SER A 21 16.48 -21.62 3.29
N TRP A 22 16.64 -21.15 2.06
CA TRP A 22 17.47 -19.98 1.69
C TRP A 22 16.74 -18.64 1.76
N LEU A 23 15.41 -18.63 1.95
CA LEU A 23 14.64 -17.38 2.02
C LEU A 23 14.80 -16.79 3.43
N ILE A 24 15.84 -15.99 3.58
CA ILE A 24 16.27 -15.38 4.84
C ILE A 24 15.38 -14.16 5.23
N ILE A 25 14.76 -13.51 4.23
CA ILE A 25 13.91 -12.33 4.37
C ILE A 25 12.62 -12.58 3.59
N LEU A 26 11.47 -12.41 4.25
CA LEU A 26 10.16 -12.44 3.60
C LEU A 26 9.91 -11.06 2.98
N ILE A 27 10.05 -10.95 1.67
CA ILE A 27 9.80 -9.71 0.92
C ILE A 27 8.44 -9.85 0.26
N LEU A 28 7.49 -9.00 0.65
CA LEU A 28 6.20 -8.88 -0.03
C LEU A 28 6.04 -7.43 -0.46
N LEU A 29 6.43 -7.17 -1.72
CA LEU A 29 6.11 -5.95 -2.44
C LEU A 29 4.75 -6.21 -3.09
N THR A 30 3.69 -5.68 -2.49
CA THR A 30 2.35 -5.87 -3.01
C THR A 30 1.69 -4.52 -3.21
N GLU A 31 1.13 -4.31 -4.39
CA GLU A 31 0.24 -3.18 -4.74
C GLU A 31 -1.11 -3.25 -3.99
N ILE A 32 -1.27 -4.16 -3.03
CA ILE A 32 -2.54 -4.48 -2.38
C ILE A 32 -2.42 -4.17 -0.89
N PHE A 33 -3.17 -3.16 -0.47
CA PHE A 33 -3.26 -2.59 0.88
C PHE A 33 -3.50 -3.62 2.00
N VAL A 34 -4.11 -4.76 1.68
CA VAL A 34 -4.59 -5.77 2.63
C VAL A 34 -3.50 -6.79 3.05
N ILE A 35 -2.38 -6.85 2.34
CA ILE A 35 -1.42 -7.96 2.51
C ILE A 35 -0.47 -7.76 3.71
N GLY A 36 -0.27 -6.54 4.20
CA GLY A 36 0.67 -6.26 5.31
C GLY A 36 0.31 -6.90 6.64
N HIS A 37 -0.98 -7.00 6.95
CA HIS A 37 -1.44 -7.69 8.15
C HIS A 37 -1.04 -9.18 8.11
N TYR A 38 -1.12 -9.83 6.96
CA TYR A 38 -0.73 -11.23 6.81
C TYR A 38 0.77 -11.45 7.01
N VAL A 39 1.61 -10.59 6.43
CA VAL A 39 3.09 -10.71 6.56
C VAL A 39 3.50 -10.59 8.03
N SER A 40 2.94 -9.60 8.70
CA SER A 40 3.24 -9.31 10.11
C SER A 40 2.77 -10.45 11.01
N GLN A 41 1.53 -10.94 10.81
CA GLN A 41 0.98 -12.08 11.55
C GLN A 41 1.78 -13.36 11.32
N LEU A 42 2.15 -13.65 10.07
CA LEU A 42 2.97 -14.80 9.74
C LEU A 42 4.36 -14.74 10.41
N SER A 43 4.99 -13.57 10.40
CA SER A 43 6.28 -13.37 11.09
C SER A 43 6.17 -13.66 12.59
N GLN A 44 5.06 -13.24 13.23
CA GLN A 44 4.80 -13.47 14.64
C GLN A 44 4.62 -14.97 14.93
N VAL A 45 3.90 -15.69 14.07
CA VAL A 45 3.72 -17.14 14.20
C VAL A 45 5.07 -17.87 14.06
N ILE A 46 5.90 -17.50 13.07
CA ILE A 46 7.23 -18.08 12.88
C ILE A 46 8.13 -17.88 14.12
N VAL A 47 8.13 -16.67 14.70
CA VAL A 47 8.91 -16.38 15.91
C VAL A 47 8.43 -17.22 17.09
N ARG A 48 7.11 -17.29 17.32
CA ARG A 48 6.53 -18.12 18.40
C ARG A 48 6.83 -19.60 18.22
N TYR A 49 6.74 -20.10 16.99
CA TYR A 49 7.09 -21.46 16.63
C TYR A 49 8.56 -21.78 16.95
N ASN A 50 9.49 -20.90 16.58
CA ASN A 50 10.91 -21.06 16.86
C ASN A 50 11.26 -21.01 18.35
N LEU A 51 10.50 -20.26 19.16
CA LEU A 51 10.69 -20.19 20.62
C LEU A 51 10.21 -21.47 21.32
N ALA A 52 9.20 -22.14 20.78
CA ALA A 52 8.65 -23.37 21.35
C ALA A 52 9.51 -24.62 21.07
N LEU A 53 10.51 -24.53 20.18
CA LEU A 53 11.38 -25.65 19.79
C LEU A 53 12.77 -25.52 20.42
N THR A 54 13.32 -26.64 20.89
CA THR A 54 14.72 -26.73 21.39
C THR A 54 15.77 -26.46 20.32
N LYS A 55 15.42 -26.63 19.04
CA LYS A 55 16.27 -26.33 17.89
C LYS A 55 15.50 -25.41 16.94
N LYS A 56 16.02 -24.20 16.72
CA LYS A 56 15.45 -23.24 15.75
C LYS A 56 15.49 -23.86 14.36
N THR A 57 14.32 -24.04 13.75
CA THR A 57 14.17 -24.67 12.43
C THR A 57 14.07 -23.66 11.30
N ILE A 58 13.57 -22.44 11.58
CA ILE A 58 13.36 -21.39 10.57
C ILE A 58 14.27 -20.19 10.86
N ASN A 59 15.15 -19.83 9.93
CA ASN A 59 16.07 -18.69 10.09
C ASN A 59 15.46 -17.37 9.56
N LEU A 60 14.42 -16.87 10.24
CA LEU A 60 13.81 -15.58 9.89
C LEU A 60 14.70 -14.42 10.38
N LYS A 61 15.25 -13.62 9.45
CA LYS A 61 15.97 -12.38 9.82
C LYS A 61 15.07 -11.15 9.89
N GLY A 62 13.99 -11.12 9.11
CA GLY A 62 13.06 -10.00 9.06
C GLY A 62 12.07 -10.14 7.90
N TYR A 63 11.18 -9.15 7.80
CA TYR A 63 10.23 -9.01 6.70
C TYR A 63 10.20 -7.56 6.22
N MET A 64 9.84 -7.35 4.96
CA MET A 64 9.68 -6.03 4.36
C MET A 64 8.32 -5.97 3.67
N VAL A 65 7.59 -4.89 3.93
CA VAL A 65 6.30 -4.58 3.30
C VAL A 65 6.36 -3.14 2.78
N GLY A 66 5.94 -2.93 1.54
CA GLY A 66 5.83 -1.60 0.92
C GLY A 66 4.37 -1.19 0.70
N ASN A 67 4.08 0.10 0.80
CA ASN A 67 2.78 0.73 0.46
C ASN A 67 1.56 0.04 1.10
N VAL A 68 1.62 -0.17 2.42
CA VAL A 68 0.64 -1.03 3.09
C VAL A 68 -0.19 -0.31 4.14
N LEU A 69 -1.44 -0.77 4.32
CA LEU A 69 -2.20 -0.41 5.51
C LEU A 69 -1.61 -1.13 6.70
N THR A 70 -1.23 -0.35 7.70
CA THR A 70 -0.79 -0.88 9.00
C THR A 70 -1.83 -0.63 10.07
N ASP A 71 -2.42 0.56 10.08
CA ASP A 71 -3.47 0.99 10.99
C ASP A 71 -4.37 2.01 10.29
N ASP A 72 -5.67 1.96 10.58
CA ASP A 72 -6.68 2.78 9.94
C ASP A 72 -6.46 4.29 10.21
N TYR A 73 -6.09 4.67 11.44
CA TYR A 73 -5.96 6.08 11.81
C TYR A 73 -4.80 6.80 11.11
N PRO A 74 -3.53 6.38 11.27
CA PRO A 74 -2.40 7.01 10.59
C PRO A 74 -2.48 6.79 9.07
N GLY A 75 -3.13 5.72 8.60
CA GLY A 75 -3.43 5.50 7.19
C GLY A 75 -4.30 6.62 6.63
N HIS A 76 -5.45 6.89 7.25
CA HIS A 76 -6.35 7.97 6.82
C HIS A 76 -5.66 9.34 6.89
N LEU A 77 -5.01 9.64 8.02
CA LEU A 77 -4.31 10.91 8.20
C LEU A 77 -3.25 11.13 7.11
N GLY A 78 -2.45 10.11 6.83
CA GLY A 78 -1.40 10.16 5.81
C GLY A 78 -1.97 10.35 4.40
N VAL A 79 -3.02 9.62 4.04
CA VAL A 79 -3.67 9.74 2.73
C VAL A 79 -4.27 11.13 2.53
N PHE A 80 -5.03 11.63 3.51
CA PHE A 80 -5.67 12.95 3.38
C PHE A 80 -4.64 14.08 3.35
N GLN A 81 -3.58 13.98 4.15
CA GLN A 81 -2.47 14.93 4.12
C GLN A 81 -1.76 14.92 2.75
N PHE A 82 -1.49 13.72 2.21
CA PHE A 82 -0.87 13.58 0.90
C PHE A 82 -1.73 14.23 -0.19
N MET A 83 -3.02 13.87 -0.27
CA MET A 83 -3.94 14.41 -1.27
C MET A 83 -4.01 15.94 -1.21
N TRP A 84 -4.10 16.51 -0.01
CA TRP A 84 -4.15 17.96 0.18
C TRP A 84 -2.84 18.64 -0.21
N SER A 85 -1.69 18.13 0.27
CA SER A 85 -0.38 18.72 -0.03
C SER A 85 0.04 18.57 -1.51
N ALA A 86 -0.49 17.56 -2.20
CA ALA A 86 -0.32 17.36 -3.64
C ALA A 86 -1.30 18.19 -4.48
N GLY A 87 -2.21 18.96 -3.86
CA GLY A 87 -3.19 19.80 -4.56
C GLY A 87 -4.33 19.03 -5.22
N LEU A 88 -4.59 17.78 -4.79
CA LEU A 88 -5.63 16.91 -5.36
C LEU A 88 -7.02 17.17 -4.76
N ILE A 89 -7.08 17.79 -3.58
CA ILE A 89 -8.32 18.10 -2.88
C ILE A 89 -8.29 19.51 -2.29
N SER A 90 -9.47 20.08 -2.09
CA SER A 90 -9.64 21.41 -1.49
C SER A 90 -9.40 21.40 0.03
N ASP A 91 -9.06 22.57 0.60
CA ASP A 91 -8.96 22.79 2.05
C ASP A 91 -10.22 22.35 2.80
N GLN A 92 -11.39 22.58 2.18
CA GLN A 92 -12.68 22.23 2.76
C GLN A 92 -12.85 20.70 2.82
N THR A 93 -12.50 20.01 1.74
CA THR A 93 -12.56 18.54 1.66
C THR A 93 -11.56 17.92 2.64
N TYR A 94 -10.31 18.40 2.68
CA TYR A 94 -9.29 17.96 3.65
C TYR A 94 -9.77 18.08 5.11
N ARG A 95 -10.35 19.22 5.49
CA ARG A 95 -10.87 19.41 6.86
C ARG A 95 -12.01 18.45 7.17
N ARG A 96 -12.94 18.25 6.24
CA ARG A 96 -14.09 17.35 6.43
C ARG A 96 -13.67 15.88 6.51
N LEU A 97 -12.70 15.46 5.69
CA LEU A 97 -12.13 14.12 5.75
C LEU A 97 -11.50 13.84 7.13
N ASN A 98 -10.70 14.78 7.64
CA ASN A 98 -10.10 14.63 8.97
C ASN A 98 -11.12 14.60 10.10
N LEU A 99 -12.27 15.28 9.95
CA LEU A 99 -13.33 15.27 10.95
C LEU A 99 -14.20 14.02 10.90
N LEU A 100 -14.52 13.52 9.70
CA LEU A 100 -15.53 12.48 9.51
C LEU A 100 -14.92 11.09 9.35
N CYS A 101 -13.70 10.96 8.84
CA CYS A 101 -13.14 9.69 8.39
C CYS A 101 -11.91 9.23 9.18
N VAL A 102 -11.14 10.12 9.80
CA VAL A 102 -9.79 9.77 10.30
C VAL A 102 -9.80 8.64 11.36
N PHE A 103 -10.88 8.49 12.12
CA PHE A 103 -11.03 7.45 13.14
C PHE A 103 -11.91 6.27 12.67
N GLN A 104 -12.25 6.22 11.39
CA GLN A 104 -13.06 5.14 10.83
C GLN A 104 -12.19 4.04 10.25
N SER A 105 -12.78 2.87 10.02
CA SER A 105 -12.08 1.78 9.36
C SER A 105 -12.09 1.98 7.85
N PHE A 106 -10.99 1.64 7.18
CA PHE A 106 -10.94 1.62 5.71
C PHE A 106 -11.90 0.59 5.10
N ILE A 107 -12.28 -0.45 5.84
CA ILE A 107 -13.18 -1.52 5.38
C ILE A 107 -14.65 -1.20 5.72
N HIS A 108 -14.86 -0.58 6.87
CA HIS A 108 -16.18 -0.30 7.42
C HIS A 108 -16.32 1.18 7.76
N THR A 109 -16.57 1.96 6.74
CA THR A 109 -16.83 3.40 6.82
C THR A 109 -18.31 3.69 7.11
N SER A 110 -18.57 4.84 7.71
CA SER A 110 -19.91 5.40 7.88
C SER A 110 -20.39 6.07 6.60
N SER A 111 -21.71 6.16 6.42
CA SER A 111 -22.31 6.89 5.30
C SER A 111 -21.88 8.35 5.17
N SER A 112 -21.55 9.02 6.29
CA SER A 112 -21.01 10.38 6.27
C SER A 112 -19.59 10.44 5.72
N CYS A 113 -18.76 9.44 6.04
CA CYS A 113 -17.41 9.34 5.50
C CYS A 113 -17.45 9.01 3.99
N ASP A 114 -18.29 8.06 3.58
CA ASP A 114 -18.44 7.69 2.17
C ASP A 114 -18.83 8.88 1.30
N LYS A 115 -19.72 9.74 1.78
CA LYS A 115 -20.12 10.95 1.07
C LYS A 115 -18.96 11.91 0.84
N ILE A 116 -18.14 12.16 1.85
CA ILE A 116 -17.00 13.08 1.69
C ILE A 116 -15.86 12.44 0.88
N LEU A 117 -15.67 11.12 0.97
CA LEU A 117 -14.78 10.38 0.09
C LEU A 117 -15.23 10.46 -1.37
N GLY A 118 -16.54 10.45 -1.62
CA GLY A 118 -17.10 10.70 -2.95
C GLY A 118 -16.72 12.07 -3.51
N VAL A 119 -16.86 13.12 -2.70
CA VAL A 119 -16.43 14.49 -3.08
C VAL A 119 -14.93 14.54 -3.35
N ALA A 120 -14.11 13.90 -2.52
CA ALA A 120 -12.66 13.84 -2.74
C ALA A 120 -12.31 13.12 -4.04
N ASN A 121 -13.06 12.08 -4.40
CA ASN A 121 -12.87 11.36 -5.67
C ASN A 121 -13.31 12.19 -6.88
N GLU A 122 -14.34 13.02 -6.74
CA GLU A 122 -14.75 13.98 -7.78
C GLU A 122 -13.71 15.10 -7.97
N GLU A 123 -13.13 15.62 -6.87
CA GLU A 123 -12.04 16.61 -6.92
C GLU A 123 -10.76 16.04 -7.58
N LEU A 124 -10.46 14.76 -7.33
CA LEU A 124 -9.31 14.06 -7.92
C LEU A 124 -9.40 13.97 -9.45
N GLY A 125 -10.60 13.70 -9.99
CA GLY A 125 -10.82 13.60 -11.44
C GLY A 125 -10.17 12.38 -12.10
N ASP A 126 -9.75 12.53 -13.36
CA ASP A 126 -9.12 11.46 -14.16
C ASP A 126 -7.61 11.34 -13.88
N ILE A 127 -7.28 11.07 -12.61
CA ILE A 127 -5.92 10.83 -12.14
C ILE A 127 -5.86 9.42 -11.56
N ASP A 128 -4.79 8.67 -11.87
CA ASP A 128 -4.55 7.37 -11.24
C ASP A 128 -4.10 7.57 -9.78
N PRO A 129 -4.91 7.17 -8.77
CA PRO A 129 -4.56 7.36 -7.36
C PRO A 129 -3.34 6.53 -6.91
N TYR A 130 -2.96 5.49 -7.67
CA TYR A 130 -1.76 4.71 -7.39
C TYR A 130 -0.49 5.36 -7.96
N SER A 131 -0.64 6.26 -8.93
CA SER A 131 0.48 6.94 -9.58
C SER A 131 0.05 8.28 -10.20
N ILE A 132 0.03 9.32 -9.36
CA ILE A 132 -0.56 10.63 -9.70
C ILE A 132 0.15 11.39 -10.85
N PHE A 133 1.37 10.99 -11.20
CA PHE A 133 2.14 11.58 -12.31
C PHE A 133 2.17 10.69 -13.55
N ALA A 134 1.63 9.47 -13.46
CA ALA A 134 1.57 8.57 -14.61
C ALA A 134 0.32 8.87 -15.45
N PRO A 135 0.40 8.72 -16.78
CA PRO A 135 -0.77 8.83 -17.63
C PRO A 135 -1.78 7.74 -17.30
N THR A 136 -3.06 8.09 -17.30
CA THR A 136 -4.16 7.12 -17.16
C THR A 136 -4.19 6.18 -18.36
N CYS A 137 -4.57 4.93 -18.13
CA CYS A 137 -4.73 3.94 -19.19
C CYS A 137 -6.09 4.14 -19.86
N PRO A 138 -6.15 4.47 -21.17
CA PRO A 138 -7.43 4.55 -21.86
C PRO A 138 -8.10 3.17 -21.86
N GLY A 139 -9.38 3.08 -21.47
CA GLY A 139 -10.11 1.81 -21.32
C GLY A 139 -10.25 0.97 -22.60
N ASN A 140 -9.90 1.56 -23.76
CA ASN A 140 -9.87 0.95 -25.09
C ASN A 140 -8.47 0.44 -25.51
N VAL A 141 -7.47 0.52 -24.64
CA VAL A 141 -6.08 0.09 -24.90
C VAL A 141 -5.75 -1.13 -24.05
N SER A 142 -5.09 -2.14 -24.62
CA SER A 142 -4.69 -3.32 -23.85
C SER A 142 -3.78 -2.92 -22.68
N GLN A 143 -3.92 -3.60 -21.53
CA GLN A 143 -3.07 -3.34 -20.36
C GLN A 143 -1.58 -3.37 -20.73
N SER A 144 -1.16 -4.26 -21.63
CA SER A 144 0.21 -4.37 -22.15
C SER A 144 0.74 -3.05 -22.75
N ASN A 145 -0.10 -2.34 -23.50
CA ASN A 145 0.26 -1.05 -24.11
C ASN A 145 0.32 0.09 -23.09
N CYS A 146 -0.44 0.00 -21.99
CA CYS A 146 -0.35 0.98 -20.92
C CYS A 146 0.89 0.78 -20.02
N TRP A 147 1.25 -0.49 -19.75
CA TRP A 147 2.51 -0.81 -19.07
C TRP A 147 3.73 -0.26 -19.82
N LEU A 148 3.77 -0.37 -21.16
CA LEU A 148 4.82 0.22 -21.98
C LEU A 148 4.89 1.75 -21.84
N LYS A 149 3.74 2.44 -21.75
CA LYS A 149 3.71 3.89 -21.48
C LYS A 149 4.27 4.23 -20.10
N ARG A 150 3.94 3.46 -19.05
CA ARG A 150 4.50 3.68 -17.70
C ARG A 150 6.02 3.47 -17.65
N ILE A 151 6.54 2.45 -18.33
CA ILE A 151 7.99 2.21 -18.41
C ILE A 151 8.71 3.40 -19.06
N ASN A 152 8.10 4.03 -20.07
CA ASN A 152 8.69 5.17 -20.76
C ASN A 152 8.62 6.50 -19.99
N VAL A 153 7.75 6.63 -18.98
CA VAL A 153 7.68 7.83 -18.11
C VAL A 153 8.83 7.83 -17.07
N GLY A 154 9.37 6.66 -16.72
CA GLY A 154 10.56 6.53 -15.87
C GLY A 154 11.87 6.90 -16.56
N VAL A 155 11.86 7.17 -17.86
CA VAL A 155 13.00 7.74 -18.59
C VAL A 155 12.83 9.25 -18.55
N ILE A 156 13.59 9.92 -17.68
CA ILE A 156 13.73 11.38 -17.73
C ILE A 156 14.23 11.71 -19.14
N PRO A 157 13.47 12.39 -20.00
CA PRO A 157 14.02 12.92 -21.23
C PRO A 157 15.07 13.95 -20.80
N ASP A 158 16.28 13.86 -21.34
CA ASP A 158 17.29 14.92 -21.21
C ASP A 158 16.77 16.21 -21.85
N HIS A 159 15.88 16.92 -21.15
CA HIS A 159 15.47 18.26 -21.49
C HIS A 159 16.06 19.23 -20.46
N PRO A 160 16.78 20.28 -20.92
CA PRO A 160 17.40 21.23 -20.01
C PRO A 160 16.32 21.93 -19.19
N LEU A 161 16.56 22.05 -17.88
CA LEU A 161 15.67 22.74 -16.94
C LEU A 161 15.32 24.14 -17.48
N PRO A 162 14.03 24.55 -17.43
CA PRO A 162 13.68 25.95 -17.64
C PRO A 162 14.31 26.78 -16.51
N THR A 163 15.10 27.78 -16.88
CA THR A 163 15.66 28.75 -15.93
C THR A 163 14.53 29.57 -15.34
N LEU A 164 14.06 29.19 -14.15
CA LEU A 164 13.03 29.90 -13.40
C LEU A 164 13.68 30.83 -12.37
N PHE A 165 14.43 31.83 -12.86
CA PHE A 165 14.78 33.02 -12.06
C PHE A 165 14.79 34.24 -12.99
N PRO A 166 14.00 35.30 -12.69
CA PRO A 166 14.17 36.58 -13.36
C PRO A 166 15.55 37.12 -13.00
N LYS A 167 16.35 37.49 -14.00
CA LYS A 167 17.45 38.43 -13.80
C LYS A 167 16.89 39.82 -14.07
N ASP A 168 17.11 40.72 -13.13
CA ASP A 168 16.85 42.16 -13.24
C ASP A 168 17.46 42.76 -14.51
#